data_AF-A0A7C2XTI9-F1
#
_entry.id   AF-A0A7C2XTI9-F1
#
_cell.length_a   1.000
_cell.length_b   1.000
_cell.length_c   1.000
_cell.angle_alpha   90.00
_cell.angle_beta   90.00
_cell.angle_gamma   90.00
#
_symmetry.space_group_name_H-M   'P 1'
#
loop_
_entity.id
_entity.type
_entity.pdbx_description
1 polymer ?
#
loop_
_entity_poly.entity_id
_entity_poly.type
_entity_poly.pdbx_seq_one_letter_code
_entity_poly.pdbx_strand_id
1 'polypeptide(L)'
;MLRSRERYHVLLDHLLEGCQIIGFDWRYLYVNDIVAMHARKKKSELLGYNVMEVYPGIEKITMFKKLQECMKTRKEEFMVNEFEYPDGSRAWFELSIQPVPEGLIIMSADISEHQKILE
;
A
#
# COMPACT_ATOMS: atom_id res chain seq x y z
N MET A 1 -21.84 12.41 -9.43
CA MET A 1 -20.84 11.91 -8.47
C MET A 1 -20.06 10.69 -8.99
N LEU A 2 -20.69 9.62 -9.50
CA LEU A 2 -19.98 8.44 -10.04
C LEU A 2 -18.90 8.77 -11.09
N ARG A 3 -19.23 9.59 -12.10
CA ARG A 3 -18.28 10.01 -13.15
C ARG A 3 -17.01 10.71 -12.65
N SER A 4 -17.07 11.36 -11.49
CA SER A 4 -15.90 12.03 -10.91
C SER A 4 -14.97 10.99 -10.28
N ARG A 5 -15.55 10.07 -9.50
CA ARG A 5 -14.82 8.97 -8.85
C ARG A 5 -14.15 8.03 -9.85
N GLU A 6 -14.87 7.64 -10.90
CA GLU A 6 -14.33 6.80 -11.99
C GLU A 6 -13.13 7.47 -12.66
N ARG A 7 -13.20 8.78 -12.89
CA ARG A 7 -12.09 9.54 -13.49
C ARG A 7 -10.86 9.54 -12.60
N TYR A 8 -11.02 9.75 -11.29
CA TYR A 8 -9.89 9.71 -10.37
C TYR A 8 -9.26 8.32 -10.28
N HIS A 9 -10.07 7.26 -10.27
CA HIS A 9 -9.55 5.90 -10.29
C HIS A 9 -8.73 5.65 -11.56
N VAL A 10 -9.24 6.05 -12.74
CA VAL A 10 -8.49 5.93 -14.00
C VAL A 10 -7.14 6.65 -13.91
N LEU A 11 -7.08 7.85 -13.32
CA LEU A 11 -5.81 8.56 -13.17
C LEU A 11 -4.84 7.83 -12.22
N LEU A 12 -5.34 7.32 -11.08
CA LEU A 12 -4.55 6.57 -10.12
C LEU A 12 -4.08 5.20 -10.65
N ASP A 13 -4.83 4.61 -11.59
CA ASP A 13 -4.46 3.34 -12.23
C ASP A 13 -3.25 3.48 -13.17
N HIS A 14 -2.96 4.70 -13.64
CA HIS A 14 -1.83 4.98 -14.54
C HIS A 14 -0.55 5.42 -13.80
N LEU A 15 -0.57 5.48 -12.47
CA LEU A 15 0.64 5.73 -11.69
C LEU A 15 1.63 4.56 -11.86
N LEU A 16 2.92 4.89 -11.97
CA LEU A 16 3.99 3.88 -12.00
C LEU A 16 4.23 3.30 -10.62
N GLU A 17 3.92 4.06 -9.57
CA GLU A 17 3.91 3.61 -8.19
C GLU A 17 2.65 2.79 -7.88
N GLY A 18 2.79 1.87 -6.92
CA GLY A 18 1.66 1.21 -6.30
C GLY A 18 0.84 2.22 -5.50
N CYS A 19 -0.41 2.44 -5.87
CA CYS A 19 -1.35 3.30 -5.15
C CYS A 19 -2.49 2.48 -4.53
N GLN A 20 -2.69 2.64 -3.23
CA GLN A 20 -3.77 2.01 -2.47
C GLN A 20 -4.40 2.99 -1.49
N ILE A 21 -5.70 2.82 -1.24
CA ILE A 21 -6.43 3.55 -0.20
C ILE A 21 -6.95 2.54 0.81
N ILE A 22 -6.65 2.76 2.09
CA ILE A 22 -7.10 1.94 3.20
C ILE A 22 -8.04 2.76 4.08
N GLY A 23 -9.23 2.23 4.31
CA GLY A 23 -10.27 2.86 5.14
C GLY A 23 -9.94 2.84 6.63
N PHE A 24 -10.71 3.59 7.42
CA PHE A 24 -10.59 3.57 8.89
C PHE A 24 -10.85 2.19 9.53
N ASP A 25 -11.56 1.31 8.83
CA ASP A 25 -11.80 -0.07 9.22
C ASP A 25 -10.73 -1.04 8.70
N TRP A 26 -9.61 -0.50 8.21
CA TRP A 26 -8.48 -1.23 7.64
C TRP A 26 -8.82 -2.05 6.39
N ARG A 27 -9.91 -1.72 5.69
CA ARG A 27 -10.23 -2.35 4.39
C ARG A 27 -9.62 -1.59 3.22
N TYR A 28 -9.20 -2.32 2.20
CA TYR A 28 -8.80 -1.71 0.93
C TYR A 28 -10.02 -1.10 0.23
N LEU A 29 -10.02 0.22 0.08
CA LEU A 29 -11.03 0.98 -0.66
C LEU A 29 -10.66 1.17 -2.13
N TYR A 30 -9.35 1.12 -2.43
CA TYR A 30 -8.79 1.21 -3.76
C TYR A 30 -7.42 0.52 -3.80
N VAL A 31 -7.11 -0.11 -4.94
CA VAL A 31 -5.81 -0.69 -5.27
C VAL A 31 -5.60 -0.55 -6.78
N ASN A 32 -4.45 -0.06 -7.23
CA ASN A 32 -4.06 -0.10 -8.65
C ASN A 32 -3.35 -1.43 -9.00
N ASP A 33 -3.02 -1.60 -10.29
CA ASP A 33 -2.40 -2.85 -10.76
C ASP A 33 -0.98 -3.03 -10.24
N ILE A 34 -0.28 -1.93 -9.98
CA ILE A 34 1.07 -1.95 -9.41
C ILE A 34 1.06 -2.47 -7.97
N VAL A 35 0.10 -2.08 -7.12
CA VAL A 35 -0.06 -2.67 -5.77
C VAL A 35 -0.34 -4.16 -5.85
N ALA A 36 -1.22 -4.59 -6.76
CA ALA A 36 -1.52 -6.01 -6.94
C ALA A 36 -0.27 -6.80 -7.37
N MET A 37 0.53 -6.23 -8.27
CA MET A 37 1.81 -6.78 -8.69
C MET A 37 2.82 -6.87 -7.53
N HIS A 38 3.02 -5.79 -6.78
CA HIS A 38 3.88 -5.78 -5.58
C HIS A 38 3.41 -6.80 -4.54
N ALA A 39 2.10 -6.92 -4.34
CA ALA A 39 1.51 -7.88 -3.41
C ALA A 39 1.58 -9.34 -3.90
N ARG A 40 1.90 -9.57 -5.17
CA ARG A 40 1.77 -10.86 -5.89
C ARG A 40 0.39 -11.50 -5.70
N LYS A 41 -0.66 -10.68 -5.75
CA LYS A 41 -2.07 -11.04 -5.55
C LYS A 41 -2.92 -10.42 -6.65
N LYS A 42 -4.11 -10.94 -6.91
CA LYS A 42 -5.10 -10.29 -7.78
C LYS A 42 -5.71 -9.10 -7.05
N LYS A 43 -6.08 -8.03 -7.78
CA LYS A 43 -6.85 -6.90 -7.25
C LYS A 43 -8.07 -7.36 -6.44
N SER A 44 -8.77 -8.39 -6.92
CA SER A 44 -9.97 -8.98 -6.29
C SER A 44 -9.69 -9.66 -4.95
N GLU A 45 -8.45 -10.03 -4.64
CA GLU A 45 -8.05 -10.62 -3.37
C GLU A 45 -7.65 -9.56 -2.33
N LEU A 46 -7.59 -8.29 -2.75
CA LEU A 46 -7.24 -7.15 -1.92
C LEU A 46 -8.45 -6.26 -1.68
N LEU A 47 -9.11 -5.82 -2.76
CA LEU A 47 -10.19 -4.83 -2.71
C LEU A 47 -11.34 -5.30 -1.82
N GLY A 48 -11.71 -4.49 -0.83
CA GLY A 48 -12.77 -4.78 0.15
C GLY A 48 -12.36 -5.68 1.32
N TYR A 49 -11.20 -6.34 1.25
CA TYR A 49 -10.68 -7.16 2.34
C TYR A 49 -9.97 -6.31 3.39
N ASN A 50 -10.01 -6.78 4.64
CA ASN A 50 -9.27 -6.15 5.71
C ASN A 50 -7.78 -6.54 5.60
N VAL A 51 -6.88 -5.59 5.83
CA VAL A 51 -5.43 -5.79 5.69
C VAL A 51 -4.92 -6.95 6.56
N MET A 52 -5.50 -7.19 7.74
CA MET A 52 -5.10 -8.28 8.64
C MET A 52 -5.62 -9.65 8.14
N GLU A 53 -6.73 -9.66 7.41
CA GLU A 53 -7.25 -10.87 6.76
C GLU A 53 -6.36 -11.26 5.57
N VAL A 54 -5.88 -10.27 4.79
CA VAL A 54 -4.97 -10.48 3.66
C VAL A 54 -3.58 -10.89 4.15
N TYR A 55 -3.11 -10.29 5.23
CA TYR A 55 -1.78 -10.52 5.82
C TYR A 55 -1.89 -10.78 7.33
N PRO A 56 -2.15 -12.03 7.75
CA PRO A 56 -2.22 -12.39 9.16
C PRO A 56 -0.90 -12.09 9.89
N GLY A 57 -0.96 -11.38 11.02
CA GLY A 57 0.23 -11.02 11.82
C GLY A 57 0.90 -9.71 11.40
N ILE A 58 0.40 -9.03 10.36
CA ILE A 58 0.92 -7.74 9.90
C ILE A 58 0.89 -6.67 10.99
N GLU A 59 0.00 -6.80 11.99
CA GLU A 59 -0.07 -5.89 13.12
C GLU A 59 1.20 -5.84 13.99
N LYS A 60 2.08 -6.83 13.84
CA LYS A 60 3.33 -6.94 14.61
C LYS A 60 4.50 -6.25 13.93
N ILE A 61 4.43 -5.99 12.63
CA ILE A 61 5.56 -5.44 11.86
C ILE A 61 5.61 -3.91 11.90
N THR A 62 6.82 -3.36 11.77
CA THR A 62 7.08 -1.91 11.86
C THR A 62 6.26 -1.08 10.88
N MET A 63 6.09 -1.58 9.65
CA MET A 63 5.29 -0.91 8.63
C MET A 63 3.86 -0.65 9.09
N PHE A 64 3.20 -1.64 9.68
CA PHE A 64 1.82 -1.47 10.11
C PHE A 64 1.68 -0.51 11.28
N LYS A 65 2.65 -0.49 12.20
CA LYS A 65 2.69 0.48 13.30
C LYS A 65 2.75 1.92 12.77
N LYS A 66 3.54 2.19 11.73
CA LYS A 66 3.56 3.49 11.06
C LYS A 66 2.23 3.84 10.41
N LEU A 67 1.54 2.87 9.80
CA LEU A 67 0.17 3.10 9.30
C LEU A 67 -0.78 3.46 10.43
N GLN A 68 -0.71 2.76 11.58
CA GLN A 68 -1.55 3.06 12.75
C GLN A 68 -1.27 4.45 13.32
N GLU A 69 0.01 4.85 13.40
CA GLU A 69 0.43 6.18 13.83
C GLU A 69 -0.08 7.26 12.89
N CYS A 70 0.07 7.08 11.57
CA CYS A 70 -0.47 8.00 10.56
C CYS A 70 -1.99 8.09 10.65
N MET A 71 -2.69 6.94 10.75
CA MET A 71 -4.16 6.89 10.87
C MET A 71 -4.65 7.64 12.10
N LYS A 72 -3.95 7.50 13.24
CA LYS A 72 -4.31 8.12 14.52
C LYS A 72 -3.96 9.61 14.57
N THR A 73 -2.74 9.96 14.19
CA THR A 73 -2.21 11.32 14.35
C THR A 73 -2.55 12.23 13.18
N ARG A 74 -2.91 11.64 12.03
CA ARG A 74 -3.18 12.34 10.78
C ARG A 74 -1.98 13.19 10.33
N LYS A 75 -0.77 12.71 10.60
CA LYS A 75 0.50 13.24 10.09
C LYS A 75 1.07 12.28 9.06
N GLU A 76 1.67 12.80 8.01
CA GLU A 76 2.32 11.97 7.00
C GLU A 76 3.50 11.16 7.54
N GLU A 77 3.72 9.98 6.95
CA GLU A 77 4.82 9.08 7.28
C GLU A 77 5.54 8.65 6.00
N PHE A 78 6.86 8.45 6.11
CA PHE A 78 7.70 7.94 5.04
C PHE A 78 8.57 6.81 5.59
N MET A 79 8.77 5.75 4.82
CA MET A 79 9.67 4.66 5.20
C MET A 79 10.13 3.86 4.00
N VAL A 80 11.27 3.18 4.14
CA VAL A 80 11.60 2.03 3.29
C VAL A 80 11.17 0.77 4.03
N ASN A 81 10.43 -0.09 3.34
CA ASN A 81 9.99 -1.38 3.86
C ASN A 81 10.63 -2.52 3.06
N GLU A 82 11.37 -3.38 3.75
CA GLU A 82 11.74 -4.69 3.22
C GLU A 82 10.53 -5.62 3.32
N PHE A 83 10.17 -6.24 2.20
CA PHE A 83 9.07 -7.19 2.10
C PHE A 83 9.62 -8.56 1.71
N GLU A 84 9.46 -9.54 2.59
CA GLU A 84 9.81 -10.93 2.33
C GLU A 84 8.56 -11.68 1.83
N TYR A 85 8.68 -12.28 0.65
CA TYR A 85 7.62 -13.06 0.03
C TYR A 85 7.62 -14.51 0.57
N PRO A 86 6.50 -15.25 0.43
CA PRO A 86 6.43 -16.64 0.88
C PRO A 86 7.44 -17.60 0.24
N ASP A 87 7.97 -17.25 -0.94
CA ASP A 87 9.03 -18.02 -1.63
C ASP A 87 10.45 -17.69 -1.12
N GLY A 88 10.57 -16.82 -0.11
CA GLY A 88 11.84 -16.37 0.46
C GLY A 88 12.52 -15.24 -0.32
N SER A 89 11.97 -14.83 -1.47
CA SER A 89 12.47 -13.66 -2.19
C SER A 89 12.15 -12.38 -1.44
N ARG A 90 12.94 -11.32 -1.68
CA ARG A 90 12.80 -10.02 -1.01
C ARG A 90 12.69 -8.89 -2.01
N ALA A 91 11.92 -7.88 -1.65
CA ALA A 91 11.85 -6.61 -2.36
C ALA A 91 11.87 -5.44 -1.36
N TRP A 92 12.34 -4.30 -1.83
CA TRP A 92 12.39 -3.07 -1.04
C TRP A 92 11.45 -2.06 -1.66
N PHE A 93 10.58 -1.50 -0.82
CA PHE A 93 9.60 -0.52 -1.23
C PHE A 93 9.78 0.77 -0.45
N GLU A 94 9.94 1.89 -1.15
CA GLU A 94 9.75 3.20 -0.54
C GLU A 94 8.25 3.47 -0.42
N LEU A 95 7.78 3.76 0.79
CA LEU A 95 6.40 4.00 1.12
C LEU A 95 6.21 5.47 1.54
N SER A 96 5.28 6.14 0.85
CA SER A 96 4.73 7.44 1.27
C SER A 96 3.29 7.23 1.75
N ILE A 97 3.03 7.58 3.01
CA ILE A 97 1.76 7.34 3.68
C ILE A 97 1.15 8.70 4.03
N GLN A 98 -0.01 8.98 3.45
CA GLN A 98 -0.69 10.26 3.61
C GLN A 98 -2.11 10.06 4.18
N PRO A 99 -2.51 10.87 5.18
CA PRO A 99 -3.89 10.86 5.64
C PRO A 99 -4.82 11.50 4.60
N VAL A 100 -5.89 10.80 4.23
CA VAL A 100 -6.96 11.31 3.32
C VAL A 100 -8.33 11.21 3.99
N PRO A 101 -9.36 11.95 3.57
CA PRO A 101 -10.66 11.94 4.23
C PRO A 101 -11.26 10.54 4.46
N GLU A 102 -10.97 9.59 3.56
CA GLU A 102 -11.45 8.21 3.60
C GLU A 102 -10.61 7.27 4.49
N GLY A 103 -9.41 7.69 4.92
CA GLY A 103 -8.47 6.88 5.70
C GLY A 103 -7.03 7.25 5.38
N LEU A 104 -6.29 6.35 4.74
CA LEU A 104 -4.92 6.55 4.28
C LEU A 104 -4.81 6.30 2.78
N ILE A 105 -4.04 7.13 2.07
CA ILE A 105 -3.49 6.79 0.76
C ILE A 105 -2.02 6.41 0.96
N ILE A 106 -1.61 5.30 0.36
CA ILE A 106 -0.25 4.78 0.44
C ILE A 106 0.26 4.64 -0.98
N MET A 107 1.40 5.27 -1.26
CA MET A 107 2.15 5.09 -2.49
C MET A 107 3.37 4.22 -2.21
N SER A 108 3.65 3.26 -3.08
CA SER A 108 4.78 2.35 -2.98
C SER A 108 5.59 2.35 -4.27
N ALA A 109 6.88 2.69 -4.18
CA ALA A 109 7.83 2.58 -5.28
C ALA A 109 8.77 1.40 -5.03
N ASP A 110 8.93 0.52 -6.00
CA ASP A 110 9.92 -0.56 -5.94
C ASP A 110 11.33 0.02 -6.15
N ILE A 111 12.18 -0.12 -5.14
CA ILE A 111 13.57 0.33 -5.14
C ILE A 111 14.55 -0.84 -5.06
N SER A 112 14.09 -2.07 -5.32
CA SER A 112 14.90 -3.29 -5.20
C SER A 112 16.11 -3.28 -6.12
N GLU A 113 15.99 -2.70 -7.32
CA GLU A 113 17.13 -2.55 -8.24
C GLU A 113 18.17 -1.56 -7.69
N HIS A 114 17.74 -0.49 -7.01
CA HIS A 114 18.65 0.49 -6.42
C HIS A 114 19.40 -0.08 -5.22
N GLN A 115 18.76 -0.94 -4.42
CA GLN A 115 19.41 -1.59 -3.28
C GLN A 115 20.53 -2.55 -3.72
N LYS A 116 20.33 -3.30 -4.81
CA LYS A 116 21.35 -4.20 -5.37
C LYS A 116 22.63 -3.49 -5.85
N ILE A 117 22.58 -2.18 -6.11
CA ILE A 117 23.74 -1.39 -6.54
C ILE A 117 24.59 -0.95 -5.34
N LEU A 118 24.01 -0.93 -4.13
CA LEU A 118 24.69 -0.49 -2.90
C LEU A 118 25.29 -1.65 -2.08
N GLU A 119 25.00 -2.90 -2.46
CA GLU A 119 25.63 -4.13 -1.95
C GLU A 119 26.88 -4.50 -2.76
#